data_AF-A0AAN5IEW5-F1
#
_entry.id   AF-A0AAN5IEW5-F1
#
_cell.length_a   1.000
_cell.length_b   1.000
_cell.length_c   1.000
_cell.angle_alpha   90.00
_cell.angle_beta   90.00
_cell.angle_gamma   90.00
#
_symmetry.space_group_name_H-M   'P 1'
#
loop_
_entity.id
_entity.type
_entity.pdbx_description
1 polymer ?
#
loop_
_entity_poly.entity_id
_entity_poly.type
_entity_poly.pdbx_seq_one_letter_code
_entity_poly.pdbx_strand_id
1 'polypeptide(L)'
;EKDPNDLQLKIVPNKSMERVFKLRLIIHQSPFDLKQLRKQICHYGTSPGRSAPKCEIAYIFKFNSLNAHESATGLKFLGECLGRHVGKANILLGKEWNAIDFVDPLLREVQFKNMTVDVRSLPRDVANHIISITRTHGVDEMYLSIIFAGYLLDPVEMLIELSTIVRTLDIHHAYNQHFLGVANVEWGPIVLKMLNNKLDKFHISSNSGEFISKQSADLLIEEVPKLGKKIDLFIPCNGYYEKDLDYTIHDHWVSASSAPRCGSLRILHTSIRERQERERRTV
;
A
#
# COMPACT_ATOMS: atom_id res chain seq x y z
N GLU A 1 -26.32 4.58 -1.95
CA GLU A 1 -25.17 3.70 -2.22
C GLU A 1 -23.98 4.53 -2.70
N LYS A 2 -22.75 4.02 -2.59
CA LYS A 2 -21.59 4.63 -3.27
C LYS A 2 -21.74 4.28 -4.76
N ASP A 3 -21.69 5.28 -5.64
CA ASP A 3 -21.61 5.00 -7.07
C ASP A 3 -20.30 4.21 -7.31
N PRO A 4 -20.38 2.99 -7.86
CA PRO A 4 -19.18 2.19 -8.14
C PRO A 4 -18.24 2.82 -9.18
N ASN A 5 -18.65 3.91 -9.84
CA ASN A 5 -17.85 4.60 -10.85
C ASN A 5 -17.09 5.82 -10.28
N ASP A 6 -17.34 6.24 -9.03
CA ASP A 6 -16.69 7.42 -8.47
C ASP A 6 -15.19 7.17 -8.17
N LEU A 7 -14.34 8.03 -8.72
CA LEU A 7 -12.96 8.20 -8.26
C LEU A 7 -12.95 8.92 -6.92
N GLN A 8 -12.21 8.41 -5.95
CA GLN A 8 -11.99 9.13 -4.70
C GLN A 8 -10.51 9.35 -4.46
N LEU A 9 -10.14 10.63 -4.35
CA LEU A 9 -8.82 11.04 -3.90
C LEU A 9 -8.93 11.41 -2.43
N LYS A 10 -8.16 10.73 -1.60
CA LYS A 10 -8.08 10.97 -0.17
C LYS A 10 -6.68 11.47 0.15
N ILE A 11 -6.58 12.70 0.62
CA ILE A 11 -5.30 13.32 0.97
C ILE A 11 -5.17 13.41 2.49
N VAL A 12 -3.99 13.02 2.97
CA VAL A 12 -3.56 13.27 4.35
C VAL A 12 -2.44 14.31 4.30
N PRO A 13 -2.72 15.57 4.70
CA PRO A 13 -1.70 16.60 4.79
C PRO A 13 -0.60 16.20 5.79
N ASN A 14 0.58 16.79 5.62
CA ASN A 14 1.60 16.73 6.67
C ASN A 14 1.05 17.38 7.94
N LYS A 15 1.35 16.81 9.12
CA LYS A 15 0.84 17.31 10.42
C LYS A 15 1.17 18.78 10.65
N SER A 16 2.34 19.24 10.20
CA SER A 16 2.76 20.65 10.25
C SER A 16 1.96 21.56 9.31
N MET A 17 1.43 21.02 8.22
CA MET A 17 0.70 21.76 7.17
C MET A 17 -0.82 21.66 7.29
N GLU A 18 -1.35 20.82 8.18
CA GLU A 18 -2.79 20.58 8.31
C GLU A 18 -3.58 21.87 8.54
N ARG A 19 -3.12 22.74 9.44
CA ARG A 19 -3.78 24.03 9.73
C ARG A 19 -3.76 24.97 8.54
N VAL A 20 -2.64 25.03 7.83
CA VAL A 20 -2.46 25.88 6.63
C VAL A 20 -3.35 25.38 5.50
N PHE A 21 -3.38 24.07 5.27
CA PHE A 21 -4.25 23.45 4.29
C PHE A 21 -5.74 23.74 4.59
N LYS A 22 -6.16 23.56 5.85
CA LYS A 22 -7.52 23.89 6.28
C LYS A 22 -7.84 25.37 6.07
N LEU A 23 -6.91 26.28 6.40
CA LEU A 23 -7.11 27.71 6.21
C LEU A 23 -7.26 28.06 4.72
N ARG A 24 -6.43 27.50 3.84
CA ARG A 24 -6.55 27.70 2.39
C ARG A 24 -7.88 27.22 1.85
N LEU A 25 -8.35 26.04 2.26
CA LEU A 25 -9.69 25.56 1.90
C LEU A 25 -10.81 26.51 2.34
N ILE A 26 -10.65 27.20 3.48
CA ILE A 26 -11.63 28.18 3.97
C ILE A 26 -11.54 29.52 3.23
N ILE A 27 -10.33 30.03 3.00
CA ILE A 27 -10.10 31.31 2.32
C ILE A 27 -10.55 31.22 0.87
N HIS A 28 -10.17 30.15 0.19
CA HIS A 28 -10.52 29.93 -1.20
C HIS A 28 -11.91 29.28 -1.31
N GLN A 29 -12.93 29.75 -0.58
CA GLN A 29 -14.33 29.32 -0.80
C GLN A 29 -14.81 29.77 -2.20
N SER A 30 -14.36 29.08 -3.23
CA SER A 30 -14.70 29.16 -4.65
C SER A 30 -15.86 28.16 -4.93
N PRO A 31 -16.51 28.09 -6.11
CA PRO A 31 -17.83 27.46 -6.31
C PRO A 31 -17.84 25.93 -6.20
N PHE A 32 -16.76 25.33 -5.71
CA PHE A 32 -16.74 23.94 -5.32
C PHE A 32 -17.72 23.75 -4.16
N ASP A 33 -18.83 23.07 -4.43
CA ASP A 33 -19.80 22.71 -3.40
C ASP A 33 -19.07 21.84 -2.38
N LEU A 34 -18.67 22.44 -1.25
CA LEU A 34 -17.99 21.79 -0.13
C LEU A 34 -18.76 20.56 0.37
N LYS A 35 -20.01 20.35 -0.04
CA LYS A 35 -20.75 19.09 0.13
C LYS A 35 -20.01 17.86 -0.40
N GLN A 36 -19.15 18.01 -1.42
CA GLN A 36 -18.32 16.91 -1.93
C GLN A 36 -17.08 16.65 -1.08
N LEU A 37 -16.60 17.66 -0.34
CA LEU A 37 -15.49 17.51 0.59
C LEU A 37 -15.98 16.89 1.90
N ARG A 38 -15.50 15.69 2.20
CA ARG A 38 -15.73 15.06 3.51
C ARG A 38 -14.44 15.04 4.31
N LYS A 39 -14.46 15.74 5.45
CA LYS A 39 -13.44 15.55 6.49
C LYS A 39 -13.73 14.24 7.19
N GLN A 40 -12.79 13.31 7.16
CA GLN A 40 -12.92 12.02 7.85
C GLN A 40 -11.72 11.81 8.77
N ILE A 41 -11.99 11.47 10.03
CA ILE A 41 -10.96 10.92 10.91
C ILE A 41 -10.73 9.48 10.46
N CYS A 42 -9.52 9.21 10.02
CA CYS A 42 -9.16 7.91 9.48
C CYS A 42 -8.28 7.19 10.46
N HIS A 43 -8.71 5.98 10.80
CA HIS A 43 -7.89 5.01 11.50
C HIS A 43 -7.11 4.26 10.44
N TYR A 44 -5.87 4.66 10.22
CA TYR A 44 -4.96 3.87 9.40
C TYR A 44 -4.48 2.71 10.28
N GLY A 45 -5.12 1.55 10.07
CA GLY A 45 -4.62 0.30 10.59
C GLY A 45 -3.33 -0.04 9.85
N THR A 46 -2.22 -0.04 10.56
CA THR A 46 -1.08 -0.87 10.16
C THR A 46 -1.52 -2.33 10.25
N SER A 47 -1.08 -3.16 9.30
CA SER A 47 -1.39 -4.59 9.16
C SER A 47 -1.49 -5.33 10.52
N PRO A 48 -2.36 -6.36 10.64
CA PRO A 48 -2.67 -7.03 11.91
C PRO A 48 -1.40 -7.34 12.72
N GLY A 49 -1.35 -6.80 13.93
CA GLY A 49 -0.18 -6.92 14.82
C GLY A 49 0.72 -5.69 14.94
N ARG A 50 0.32 -4.50 14.47
CA ARG A 50 1.08 -3.25 14.68
C ARG A 50 0.34 -2.25 15.56
N SER A 51 1.12 -1.29 16.09
CA SER A 51 0.76 -0.17 16.98
C SER A 51 -0.67 0.36 16.80
N ALA A 52 -1.27 0.85 17.89
CA ALA A 52 -2.61 1.44 17.89
C ALA A 52 -2.86 2.32 16.65
N PRO A 53 -4.03 2.20 16.01
CA PRO A 53 -4.32 2.89 14.76
C PRO A 53 -4.04 4.38 14.92
N LYS A 54 -3.12 4.93 14.11
CA LYS A 54 -2.86 6.37 14.11
C LYS A 54 -4.11 7.06 13.56
N CYS A 55 -4.73 7.89 14.40
CA CYS A 55 -5.81 8.78 13.97
C CYS A 55 -5.20 9.92 13.16
N GLU A 56 -5.44 9.92 11.86
CA GLU A 56 -5.04 11.00 10.96
C GLU A 56 -6.28 11.66 10.36
N ILE A 57 -6.24 12.98 10.22
CA ILE A 57 -7.29 13.73 9.54
C ILE A 57 -7.04 13.60 8.04
N ALA A 58 -8.02 13.02 7.35
CA ALA A 58 -8.00 12.91 5.90
C ALA A 58 -9.12 13.74 5.27
N TYR A 59 -8.83 14.23 4.07
CA TYR A 59 -9.75 15.00 3.24
C TYR A 59 -10.09 14.17 2.02
N ILE A 60 -11.37 13.84 1.86
CA ILE A 60 -11.85 12.99 0.77
C ILE A 60 -12.52 13.87 -0.26
N PHE A 61 -12.02 13.76 -1.48
CA PHE A 61 -12.52 14.38 -2.69
C PHE A 61 -13.09 13.28 -3.57
N LYS A 62 -14.33 13.48 -4.02
CA LYS A 62 -14.99 12.57 -4.95
C LYS A 62 -15.10 13.26 -6.29
N PHE A 63 -14.72 12.56 -7.34
CA PHE A 63 -14.83 13.05 -8.70
C PHE A 63 -15.78 12.14 -9.46
N ASN A 64 -16.75 12.75 -10.12
CA ASN A 64 -17.63 12.07 -11.07
C ASN A 64 -17.06 12.27 -12.47
N SER A 65 -16.70 11.18 -13.15
CA SER A 65 -16.10 11.18 -14.49
C SER A 65 -16.99 11.85 -15.54
N LEU A 66 -18.30 11.95 -15.30
CA LEU A 66 -19.27 12.55 -16.22
C LEU A 66 -19.15 14.09 -16.32
N ASN A 67 -18.55 14.76 -15.33
CA ASN A 67 -18.41 16.22 -15.28
C ASN A 67 -16.93 16.64 -15.32
N ALA A 68 -16.23 16.33 -16.41
CA ALA A 68 -14.78 16.57 -16.55
C ALA A 68 -14.37 18.04 -16.31
N HIS A 69 -15.15 19.01 -16.79
CA HIS A 69 -14.82 20.44 -16.66
C HIS A 69 -14.88 20.94 -15.21
N GLU A 70 -15.96 20.64 -14.49
CA GLU A 70 -16.11 20.98 -13.07
C GLU A 70 -14.99 20.34 -12.26
N SER A 71 -14.72 19.07 -12.55
CA SER A 71 -13.72 18.30 -11.87
C SER A 71 -12.30 18.86 -12.13
N ALA A 72 -12.00 19.39 -13.32
CA ALA A 72 -10.68 19.91 -13.67
C ALA A 72 -10.40 21.24 -12.95
N THR A 73 -11.42 22.10 -12.88
CA THR A 73 -11.38 23.30 -12.07
C THR A 73 -11.16 22.96 -10.59
N GLY A 74 -11.82 21.89 -10.11
CA GLY A 74 -11.66 21.36 -8.76
C GLY A 74 -10.27 20.84 -8.44
N LEU A 75 -9.64 20.14 -9.38
CA LEU A 75 -8.28 19.65 -9.21
C LEU A 75 -7.27 20.78 -9.16
N LYS A 76 -7.38 21.77 -10.06
CA LYS A 76 -6.50 22.94 -10.02
C LYS A 76 -6.62 23.66 -8.68
N PHE A 77 -7.86 23.90 -8.24
CA PHE A 77 -8.16 24.47 -6.94
C PHE A 77 -7.54 23.67 -5.78
N LEU A 78 -7.67 22.35 -5.84
CA LEU A 78 -7.13 21.46 -4.83
C LEU A 78 -5.60 21.53 -4.80
N GLY A 79 -4.94 21.59 -5.95
CA GLY A 79 -3.49 21.78 -6.07
C GLY A 79 -3.02 23.06 -5.38
N GLU A 80 -3.71 24.18 -5.64
CA GLU A 80 -3.43 25.47 -5.00
C GLU A 80 -3.58 25.39 -3.46
N CYS A 81 -4.59 24.67 -2.97
CA CYS A 81 -4.81 24.48 -1.53
C CYS A 81 -3.75 23.58 -0.89
N LEU A 82 -3.48 22.40 -1.47
CA LEU A 82 -2.53 21.42 -0.96
C LEU A 82 -1.10 21.98 -0.88
N GLY A 83 -0.73 22.80 -1.86
CA GLY A 83 0.67 23.16 -2.08
C GLY A 83 1.49 21.96 -2.56
N ARG A 84 2.82 22.08 -2.49
CA ARG A 84 3.73 21.12 -3.13
C ARG A 84 4.03 19.85 -2.34
N HIS A 85 3.67 19.78 -1.07
CA HIS A 85 4.07 18.65 -0.20
C HIS A 85 2.88 18.14 0.62
N VAL A 86 2.49 16.90 0.37
CA VAL A 86 1.47 16.19 1.16
C VAL A 86 2.09 14.98 1.84
N GLY A 87 1.49 14.56 2.96
CA GLY A 87 2.01 13.43 3.72
C GLY A 87 1.71 12.11 3.02
N LYS A 88 0.44 11.89 2.67
CA LYS A 88 -0.04 10.67 2.01
C LYS A 88 -1.09 10.98 0.97
N ALA A 89 -1.03 10.27 -0.16
CA ALA A 89 -2.08 10.23 -1.16
C ALA A 89 -2.73 8.83 -1.15
N ASN A 90 -4.04 8.77 -1.04
CA ASN A 90 -4.81 7.54 -1.16
C ASN A 90 -5.77 7.67 -2.34
N ILE A 91 -5.61 6.79 -3.32
CA ILE A 91 -6.35 6.77 -4.57
C ILE A 91 -7.26 5.55 -4.54
N LEU A 92 -8.57 5.78 -4.53
CA LEU A 92 -9.58 4.74 -4.67
C LEU A 92 -10.11 4.79 -6.11
N LEU A 93 -9.75 3.78 -6.91
CA LEU A 93 -10.25 3.65 -8.27
C LEU A 93 -11.55 2.82 -8.25
N GLY A 94 -12.60 3.38 -8.84
CA GLY A 94 -13.87 2.69 -9.08
C GLY A 94 -13.74 1.62 -10.17
N LYS A 95 -14.85 1.36 -10.88
CA LYS A 95 -14.84 0.48 -12.07
C LYS A 95 -14.12 1.10 -13.26
N GLU A 96 -14.15 2.42 -13.37
CA GLU A 96 -13.58 3.18 -14.48
C GLU A 96 -12.12 3.55 -14.18
N TRP A 97 -11.19 2.82 -14.79
CA TRP A 97 -9.77 2.99 -14.45
C TRP A 97 -9.13 4.23 -15.07
N ASN A 98 -9.67 4.71 -16.20
CA ASN A 98 -9.30 5.96 -16.85
C ASN A 98 -9.51 7.18 -15.94
N ALA A 99 -10.22 7.04 -14.83
CA ALA A 99 -10.34 8.09 -13.84
C ALA A 99 -8.99 8.42 -13.16
N ILE A 100 -7.97 7.56 -13.24
CA ILE A 100 -6.64 7.92 -12.73
C ILE A 100 -5.98 9.04 -13.54
N ASP A 101 -6.18 9.05 -14.87
CA ASP A 101 -5.69 10.11 -15.76
C ASP A 101 -6.29 11.47 -15.39
N PHE A 102 -7.47 11.44 -14.77
CA PHE A 102 -8.14 12.63 -14.28
C PHE A 102 -7.35 13.31 -13.16
N VAL A 103 -6.85 12.55 -12.19
CA VAL A 103 -6.10 13.08 -11.03
C VAL A 103 -4.61 13.21 -11.31
N ASP A 104 -4.09 12.62 -12.39
CA ASP A 104 -2.67 12.67 -12.74
C ASP A 104 -2.08 14.10 -12.78
N PRO A 105 -2.74 15.13 -13.38
CA PRO A 105 -2.24 16.50 -13.34
C PRO A 105 -2.04 17.04 -11.93
N LEU A 106 -2.97 16.74 -11.01
CA LEU A 106 -2.86 17.15 -9.61
C LEU A 106 -1.73 16.40 -8.91
N LEU A 107 -1.61 15.10 -9.16
CA LEU A 107 -0.55 14.29 -8.55
C LEU A 107 0.82 14.81 -8.98
N ARG A 108 1.03 15.14 -10.26
CA ARG A 108 2.27 15.70 -10.80
C ARG A 108 2.77 16.97 -10.11
N GLU A 109 1.87 17.80 -9.60
CA GLU A 109 2.22 19.05 -8.91
C GLU A 109 2.57 18.85 -7.42
N VAL A 110 2.32 17.66 -6.88
CA VAL A 110 2.41 17.36 -5.46
C VAL A 110 3.43 16.27 -5.18
N GLN A 111 4.31 16.50 -4.21
CA GLN A 111 5.23 15.49 -3.71
C GLN A 111 4.65 14.79 -2.47
N PHE A 112 4.75 13.46 -2.46
CA PHE A 112 4.37 12.61 -1.33
C PHE A 112 5.29 11.41 -1.24
N LYS A 113 5.58 10.98 -0.01
CA LYS A 113 6.42 9.81 0.24
C LYS A 113 5.64 8.50 0.33
N ASN A 114 4.35 8.60 0.62
CA ASN A 114 3.49 7.47 0.91
C ASN A 114 2.28 7.48 -0.01
N MET A 115 2.07 6.38 -0.71
CA MET A 115 0.94 6.20 -1.61
C MET A 115 0.12 4.97 -1.20
N THR A 116 -1.19 5.14 -1.13
CA THR A 116 -2.13 4.03 -1.01
C THR A 116 -2.97 3.97 -2.26
N VAL A 117 -3.14 2.79 -2.83
CA VAL A 117 -3.95 2.56 -4.01
C VAL A 117 -4.93 1.44 -3.69
N ASP A 118 -6.23 1.74 -3.70
CA ASP A 118 -7.30 0.78 -3.51
C ASP A 118 -8.02 0.60 -4.83
N VAL A 119 -7.91 -0.61 -5.38
CA VAL A 119 -8.37 -0.94 -6.73
C VAL A 119 -9.20 -2.20 -6.71
N ARG A 120 -10.31 -2.16 -7.44
CA ARG A 120 -11.13 -3.35 -7.63
C ARG A 120 -10.39 -4.39 -8.47
N SER A 121 -9.79 -3.96 -9.58
CA SER A 121 -8.93 -4.77 -10.44
C SER A 121 -7.73 -3.94 -10.90
N LEU A 122 -6.66 -4.62 -11.29
CA LEU A 122 -5.40 -3.97 -11.64
C LEU A 122 -4.98 -4.37 -13.07
N PRO A 123 -5.64 -3.82 -14.12
CA PRO A 123 -5.22 -4.07 -15.49
C PRO A 123 -3.84 -3.46 -15.77
N ARG A 124 -3.17 -3.93 -16.82
CA ARG A 124 -1.77 -3.56 -17.16
C ARG A 124 -1.57 -2.04 -17.25
N ASP A 125 -2.48 -1.31 -17.89
CA ASP A 125 -2.34 0.14 -18.06
C ASP A 125 -2.37 0.89 -16.73
N VAL A 126 -3.21 0.44 -15.80
CA VAL A 126 -3.30 1.02 -14.45
C VAL A 126 -2.06 0.68 -13.63
N ALA A 127 -1.57 -0.56 -13.72
CA ALA A 127 -0.32 -0.95 -13.08
C ALA A 127 0.85 -0.09 -13.58
N ASN A 128 0.98 0.09 -14.89
CA ASN A 128 2.00 0.94 -15.51
C ASN A 128 1.87 2.40 -15.06
N HIS A 129 0.64 2.91 -14.97
CA HIS A 129 0.38 4.26 -14.49
C HIS A 129 0.78 4.43 -13.01
N ILE A 130 0.43 3.47 -12.15
CA ILE A 130 0.84 3.45 -10.73
C ILE A 130 2.36 3.44 -10.61
N ILE A 131 3.06 2.60 -11.37
CA ILE A 131 4.53 2.54 -11.39
C ILE A 131 5.11 3.88 -11.84
N SER A 132 4.55 4.49 -12.89
CA SER A 132 4.98 5.78 -13.41
C SER A 132 4.86 6.90 -12.36
N ILE A 133 3.71 7.00 -11.68
CA ILE A 133 3.50 7.95 -10.58
C ILE A 133 4.51 7.68 -9.46
N THR A 134 4.65 6.42 -9.04
CA THR A 134 5.54 6.02 -7.94
C THR A 134 6.99 6.45 -8.20
N ARG A 135 7.46 6.24 -9.42
CA ARG A 135 8.80 6.63 -9.88
C ARG A 135 8.93 8.16 -9.93
N THR A 136 7.98 8.85 -10.55
CA THR A 136 7.99 10.31 -10.72
C THR A 136 8.00 11.05 -9.39
N HIS A 137 7.25 10.57 -8.41
CA HIS A 137 7.11 11.21 -7.10
C HIS A 137 8.14 10.74 -6.07
N GLY A 138 8.98 9.75 -6.40
CA GLY A 138 9.95 9.19 -5.47
C GLY A 138 9.28 8.59 -4.23
N VAL A 139 8.16 7.90 -4.44
CA VAL A 139 7.39 7.26 -3.35
C VAL A 139 8.28 6.22 -2.67
N ASP A 140 8.40 6.33 -1.35
CA ASP A 140 9.18 5.40 -0.53
C ASP A 140 8.32 4.25 0.00
N GLU A 141 7.03 4.50 0.26
CA GLU A 141 6.09 3.51 0.79
C GLU A 141 4.84 3.40 -0.08
N MET A 142 4.57 2.19 -0.57
CA MET A 142 3.36 1.85 -1.32
C MET A 142 2.50 0.85 -0.56
N TYR A 143 1.20 1.14 -0.50
CA TYR A 143 0.17 0.28 0.07
C TYR A 143 -0.86 -0.02 -1.03
N LEU A 144 -0.99 -1.28 -1.42
CA LEU A 144 -1.85 -1.70 -2.52
C LEU A 144 -2.95 -2.62 -1.99
N SER A 145 -4.20 -2.18 -2.09
CA SER A 145 -5.39 -2.98 -1.79
C SER A 145 -6.01 -3.43 -3.10
N ILE A 146 -6.09 -4.74 -3.30
CA ILE A 146 -6.66 -5.35 -4.51
C ILE A 146 -7.82 -6.25 -4.11
N ILE A 147 -9.00 -5.95 -4.66
CA ILE A 147 -10.20 -6.75 -4.38
C ILE A 147 -10.23 -8.00 -5.28
N PHE A 148 -10.04 -7.84 -6.59
CA PHE A 148 -10.08 -8.91 -7.59
C PHE A 148 -8.84 -8.87 -8.49
N ALA A 149 -7.99 -9.88 -8.39
CA ALA A 149 -6.74 -9.92 -9.17
C ALA A 149 -6.84 -10.64 -10.53
N GLY A 150 -8.02 -11.10 -10.95
CA GLY A 150 -8.21 -11.97 -12.13
C GLY A 150 -7.85 -11.38 -13.51
N TYR A 151 -7.40 -10.12 -13.57
CA TYR A 151 -7.06 -9.41 -14.82
C TYR A 151 -5.61 -8.92 -14.86
N LEU A 152 -4.75 -9.38 -13.95
CA LEU A 152 -3.34 -9.02 -13.94
C LEU A 152 -2.60 -9.82 -15.01
N LEU A 153 -2.18 -9.14 -16.06
CA LEU A 153 -1.54 -9.77 -17.22
C LEU A 153 -0.09 -10.19 -16.93
N ASP A 154 0.57 -9.57 -15.93
CA ASP A 154 1.84 -10.01 -15.36
C ASP A 154 2.10 -9.35 -13.98
N PRO A 155 1.55 -9.93 -12.89
CA PRO A 155 1.78 -9.36 -11.55
C PRO A 155 3.22 -9.54 -11.07
N VAL A 156 3.97 -10.52 -11.59
CA VAL A 156 5.35 -10.78 -11.17
C VAL A 156 6.27 -9.67 -11.68
N GLU A 157 6.16 -9.31 -12.96
CA GLU A 157 6.90 -8.20 -13.56
C GLU A 157 6.62 -6.89 -12.82
N MET A 158 5.34 -6.58 -12.58
CA MET A 158 4.92 -5.39 -11.83
C MET A 158 5.53 -5.34 -10.42
N LEU A 159 5.47 -6.44 -9.66
CA LEU A 159 6.03 -6.50 -8.31
C LEU A 159 7.54 -6.32 -8.30
N ILE A 160 8.25 -6.94 -9.24
CA ILE A 160 9.68 -6.75 -9.40
C ILE A 160 9.98 -5.29 -9.73
N GLU A 161 9.25 -4.66 -10.66
CA GLU A 161 9.47 -3.25 -11.00
C GLU A 161 9.22 -2.32 -9.80
N LEU A 162 8.10 -2.51 -9.09
CA LEU A 162 7.81 -1.77 -7.86
C LEU A 162 8.92 -1.92 -6.82
N SER A 163 9.49 -3.12 -6.67
CA SER A 163 10.57 -3.38 -5.72
C SER A 163 11.88 -2.63 -6.00
N THR A 164 12.06 -2.12 -7.23
CA THR A 164 13.22 -1.29 -7.59
C THR A 164 13.04 0.18 -7.17
N ILE A 165 11.80 0.63 -6.99
CA ILE A 165 11.47 2.04 -6.77
C ILE A 165 11.03 2.36 -5.33
N VAL A 166 10.38 1.44 -4.62
CA VAL A 166 9.91 1.66 -3.23
C VAL A 166 10.77 0.91 -2.21
N ARG A 167 10.79 1.41 -0.96
CA ARG A 167 11.42 0.72 0.19
C ARG A 167 10.41 -0.13 0.97
N THR A 168 9.14 0.26 0.95
CA THR A 168 8.05 -0.49 1.56
C THR A 168 7.00 -0.81 0.51
N LEU A 169 6.65 -2.08 0.42
CA LEU A 169 5.49 -2.54 -0.35
C LEU A 169 4.61 -3.40 0.56
N ASP A 170 3.38 -2.95 0.76
CA ASP A 170 2.37 -3.61 1.58
C ASP A 170 1.16 -3.92 0.70
N ILE A 171 0.80 -5.18 0.58
CA ILE A 171 -0.25 -5.66 -0.32
C ILE A 171 -1.35 -6.31 0.52
N HIS A 172 -2.56 -5.81 0.37
CA HIS A 172 -3.76 -6.42 0.93
C HIS A 172 -4.59 -6.98 -0.21
N HIS A 173 -4.88 -8.28 -0.16
CA HIS A 173 -5.61 -8.99 -1.18
C HIS A 173 -6.84 -9.66 -0.57
N ALA A 174 -8.05 -9.20 -0.93
CA ALA A 174 -9.27 -9.63 -0.24
C ALA A 174 -9.87 -10.93 -0.80
N TYR A 175 -9.84 -11.13 -2.11
CA TYR A 175 -10.49 -12.26 -2.77
C TYR A 175 -9.58 -12.84 -3.85
N ASN A 176 -9.06 -14.04 -3.61
CA ASN A 176 -8.68 -15.06 -4.60
C ASN A 176 -8.09 -16.28 -3.89
N GLN A 177 -8.15 -17.43 -4.56
CA GLN A 177 -7.47 -18.65 -4.09
C GLN A 177 -5.95 -18.57 -4.23
N HIS A 178 -5.43 -17.69 -5.09
CA HIS A 178 -4.01 -17.56 -5.39
C HIS A 178 -3.53 -16.10 -5.29
N PHE A 179 -2.25 -15.92 -4.94
CA PHE A 179 -1.63 -14.59 -4.82
C PHE A 179 -1.68 -13.84 -6.15
N LEU A 180 -2.29 -12.66 -6.14
CA LEU A 180 -2.51 -11.85 -7.35
C LEU A 180 -3.15 -12.62 -8.52
N GLY A 181 -3.90 -13.69 -8.20
CA GLY A 181 -4.58 -14.50 -9.20
C GLY A 181 -3.68 -15.48 -9.96
N VAL A 182 -2.40 -15.63 -9.59
CA VAL A 182 -1.47 -16.52 -10.30
C VAL A 182 -1.23 -17.80 -9.51
N ALA A 183 -1.60 -18.92 -10.12
CA ALA A 183 -1.37 -20.25 -9.56
C ALA A 183 0.02 -20.79 -9.93
N ASN A 184 0.50 -21.79 -9.17
CA ASN A 184 1.69 -22.58 -9.49
C ASN A 184 2.99 -21.77 -9.67
N VAL A 185 3.11 -20.64 -8.97
CA VAL A 185 4.31 -19.82 -8.96
C VAL A 185 5.11 -20.12 -7.69
N GLU A 186 6.39 -20.43 -7.87
CA GLU A 186 7.34 -20.46 -6.75
C GLU A 186 7.71 -19.03 -6.36
N TRP A 187 6.98 -18.51 -5.38
CA TRP A 187 7.13 -17.12 -4.92
C TRP A 187 8.44 -16.87 -4.17
N GLY A 188 9.06 -17.89 -3.56
CA GLY A 188 10.31 -17.74 -2.80
C GLY A 188 11.41 -17.00 -3.57
N PRO A 189 11.85 -17.50 -4.74
CA PRO A 189 12.84 -16.82 -5.58
C PRO A 189 12.43 -15.41 -6.03
N ILE A 190 11.15 -15.18 -6.32
CA ILE A 190 10.63 -13.88 -6.73
C ILE A 190 10.72 -12.88 -5.57
N VAL A 191 10.30 -13.27 -4.38
CA VAL A 191 10.37 -12.45 -3.17
C VAL A 191 11.83 -12.15 -2.81
N LEU A 192 12.75 -13.11 -2.93
CA LEU A 192 14.18 -12.86 -2.76
C LEU A 192 14.71 -11.82 -3.76
N LYS A 193 14.37 -11.96 -5.05
CA LYS A 193 14.74 -10.99 -6.09
C LYS A 193 14.21 -9.59 -5.74
N MET A 194 12.97 -9.49 -5.27
CA MET A 194 12.38 -8.23 -4.83
C MET A 194 13.11 -7.61 -3.62
N LEU A 195 13.44 -8.42 -2.62
CA LEU A 195 14.16 -7.98 -1.41
C LEU A 195 15.63 -7.61 -1.68
N ASN A 196 16.24 -8.19 -2.71
CA ASN A 196 17.58 -7.82 -3.17
C ASN A 196 17.62 -6.45 -3.87
N ASN A 197 16.46 -5.91 -4.28
CA ASN A 197 16.34 -4.56 -4.83
C ASN A 197 16.26 -3.50 -3.71
N LYS A 198 15.41 -2.48 -3.86
CA LYS A 198 15.29 -1.35 -2.92
C LYS A 198 14.41 -1.66 -1.71
N LEU A 199 13.62 -2.74 -1.74
CA LEU A 199 12.71 -3.10 -0.64
C LEU A 199 13.43 -3.43 0.66
N ASP A 200 13.03 -2.76 1.72
CA ASP A 200 13.40 -3.05 3.11
C ASP A 200 12.22 -3.70 3.86
N LYS A 201 10.98 -3.43 3.43
CA LYS A 201 9.76 -4.02 4.00
C LYS A 201 8.87 -4.58 2.89
N PHE A 202 8.49 -5.85 3.00
CA PHE A 202 7.54 -6.48 2.07
C PHE A 202 6.47 -7.28 2.83
N HIS A 203 5.24 -6.80 2.75
CA HIS A 203 4.12 -7.32 3.52
C HIS A 203 3.01 -7.75 2.57
N ILE A 204 2.52 -8.97 2.73
CA ILE A 204 1.32 -9.47 2.06
C ILE A 204 0.34 -9.90 3.13
N SER A 205 -0.90 -9.43 3.01
CA SER A 205 -2.02 -9.87 3.83
C SER A 205 -3.16 -10.31 2.92
N SER A 206 -3.82 -11.40 3.30
CA SER A 206 -4.95 -11.93 2.57
C SER A 206 -5.90 -12.67 3.47
N ASN A 207 -7.15 -12.78 3.02
CA ASN A 207 -8.16 -13.64 3.64
C ASN A 207 -8.08 -15.10 3.14
N SER A 208 -7.27 -15.38 2.12
CA SER A 208 -7.01 -16.76 1.65
C SER A 208 -5.77 -17.35 2.31
N GLY A 209 -5.75 -18.67 2.49
CA GLY A 209 -4.75 -19.32 3.31
C GLY A 209 -3.42 -19.59 2.62
N GLU A 210 -3.38 -19.85 1.32
CA GLU A 210 -2.20 -20.50 0.71
C GLU A 210 -1.51 -19.57 -0.28
N PHE A 211 -0.36 -19.01 0.11
CA PHE A 211 0.41 -18.07 -0.74
C PHE A 211 1.72 -18.67 -1.22
N ILE A 212 2.54 -19.16 -0.29
CA ILE A 212 3.82 -19.77 -0.61
C ILE A 212 3.86 -21.22 -0.12
N SER A 213 4.52 -22.06 -0.91
CA SER A 213 4.85 -23.44 -0.54
C SER A 213 5.81 -23.45 0.66
N LYS A 214 5.86 -24.58 1.38
CA LYS A 214 6.88 -24.78 2.43
C LYS A 214 8.30 -24.63 1.87
N GLN A 215 8.55 -25.14 0.66
CA GLN A 215 9.85 -25.02 -0.01
C GLN A 215 10.23 -23.56 -0.26
N SER A 216 9.30 -22.75 -0.79
CA SER A 216 9.51 -21.31 -0.96
C SER A 216 9.76 -20.61 0.39
N ALA A 217 9.10 -21.06 1.46
CA ALA A 217 9.28 -20.51 2.81
C ALA A 217 10.63 -20.87 3.43
N ASP A 218 11.04 -22.15 3.34
CA ASP A 218 12.34 -22.64 3.79
C ASP A 218 13.48 -21.88 3.07
N LEU A 219 13.36 -21.67 1.76
CA LEU A 219 14.30 -20.87 0.97
C LEU A 219 14.39 -19.43 1.50
N LEU A 220 13.26 -18.78 1.80
CA LEU A 220 13.25 -17.42 2.33
C LEU A 220 13.90 -17.34 3.71
N ILE A 221 13.64 -18.31 4.60
CA ILE A 221 14.25 -18.41 5.92
C ILE A 221 15.78 -18.50 5.81
N GLU A 222 16.28 -19.29 4.86
CA GLU A 222 17.71 -19.47 4.66
C GLU A 222 18.38 -18.22 4.06
N GLU A 223 17.78 -17.63 3.03
CA GLU A 223 18.45 -16.62 2.18
C GLU A 223 18.23 -15.17 2.64
N VAL A 224 17.06 -14.83 3.20
CA VAL A 224 16.76 -13.44 3.63
C VAL A 224 17.80 -12.90 4.63
N PRO A 225 18.22 -13.66 5.66
CA PRO A 225 19.23 -13.17 6.62
C PRO A 225 20.61 -12.94 5.98
N LYS A 226 20.92 -13.61 4.86
CA LYS A 226 22.20 -13.48 4.14
C LYS A 226 22.28 -12.20 3.30
N LEU A 227 21.15 -11.51 3.05
CA LEU A 227 21.12 -10.28 2.24
C LEU A 227 21.81 -9.07 2.92
N GLY A 228 22.13 -9.14 4.21
CA GLY A 228 22.80 -8.05 4.93
C GLY A 228 21.95 -6.77 5.08
N LYS A 229 20.64 -6.86 4.88
CA LYS A 229 19.68 -5.75 4.95
C LYS A 229 18.80 -5.85 6.19
N LYS A 230 18.27 -4.73 6.65
CA LYS A 230 17.28 -4.67 7.74
C LYS A 230 15.89 -4.96 7.20
N ILE A 231 15.59 -6.24 7.00
CA ILE A 231 14.37 -6.68 6.33
C ILE A 231 13.21 -6.86 7.31
N ASP A 232 12.01 -6.46 6.88
CA ASP A 232 10.72 -6.71 7.53
C ASP A 232 9.79 -7.41 6.54
N LEU A 233 9.85 -8.73 6.51
CA LEU A 233 9.07 -9.60 5.64
C LEU A 233 7.90 -10.20 6.43
N PHE A 234 6.70 -10.09 5.86
CA PHE A 234 5.51 -10.79 6.33
C PHE A 234 4.75 -11.34 5.12
N ILE A 235 4.56 -12.65 5.07
CA ILE A 235 3.88 -13.30 3.95
C ILE A 235 3.03 -14.47 4.47
N PRO A 236 1.80 -14.68 3.96
CA PRO A 236 1.04 -15.85 4.36
C PRO A 236 1.76 -17.13 3.93
N CYS A 237 1.75 -18.14 4.76
CA CYS A 237 2.48 -19.39 4.54
C CYS A 237 1.82 -20.52 5.31
N ASN A 238 1.48 -21.58 4.58
CA ASN A 238 0.84 -22.77 5.12
C ASN A 238 1.82 -23.93 5.31
N GLY A 239 3.12 -23.70 5.10
CA GLY A 239 4.14 -24.75 5.18
C GLY A 239 4.41 -25.28 6.59
N TYR A 240 3.96 -24.59 7.64
CA TYR A 240 4.34 -24.85 9.03
C TYR A 240 3.16 -25.13 9.98
N TYR A 241 2.08 -25.76 9.48
CA TYR A 241 0.91 -26.08 10.31
C TYR A 241 1.19 -26.99 11.51
N GLU A 242 2.21 -27.84 11.43
CA GLU A 242 2.51 -28.83 12.47
C GLU A 242 3.44 -28.30 13.56
N LYS A 243 4.15 -27.21 13.29
CA LYS A 243 5.19 -26.69 14.17
C LYS A 243 5.38 -25.18 13.98
N ASP A 244 5.03 -24.43 15.01
CA ASP A 244 5.37 -23.01 15.08
C ASP A 244 6.90 -22.84 15.05
N LEU A 245 7.33 -21.79 14.34
CA LEU A 245 8.71 -21.33 14.38
C LEU A 245 8.80 -20.10 15.29
N ASP A 246 9.82 -20.07 16.14
CA ASP A 246 10.19 -18.90 16.94
C ASP A 246 11.67 -18.99 17.31
N TYR A 247 12.54 -18.44 16.47
CA TYR A 247 13.98 -18.42 16.72
C TYR A 247 14.64 -17.22 16.03
N THR A 248 15.93 -17.00 16.30
CA THR A 248 16.72 -15.92 15.69
C THR A 248 17.92 -16.49 14.95
N ILE A 249 18.20 -15.99 13.75
CA ILE A 249 19.34 -16.34 12.92
C ILE A 249 19.90 -15.08 12.23
N HIS A 250 21.21 -14.85 12.33
CA HIS A 250 21.90 -13.68 11.74
C HIS A 250 21.14 -12.34 11.93
N ASP A 251 20.82 -12.00 13.18
CA ASP A 251 20.05 -10.79 13.53
C ASP A 251 18.64 -10.70 12.92
N HIS A 252 18.07 -11.82 12.49
CA HIS A 252 16.70 -11.93 12.02
C HIS A 252 15.90 -12.88 12.90
N TRP A 253 14.83 -12.35 13.47
CA TRP A 253 13.82 -13.16 14.13
C TRP A 253 12.93 -13.81 13.06
N VAL A 254 12.86 -15.13 13.10
CA VAL A 254 12.02 -15.96 12.23
C VAL A 254 10.87 -16.48 13.07
N SER A 255 9.65 -16.23 12.60
CA SER A 255 8.45 -16.78 13.21
C SER A 255 7.49 -17.28 12.16
N ALA A 256 6.86 -18.43 12.44
CA ALA A 256 5.75 -18.94 11.66
C ALA A 256 4.63 -19.35 12.60
N SER A 257 3.39 -19.02 12.23
CA SER A 257 2.20 -19.35 13.00
C SER A 257 1.37 -20.41 12.29
N SER A 258 1.00 -21.47 13.00
CA SER A 258 0.03 -22.48 12.56
C SER A 258 -1.41 -22.02 12.85
N ALA A 259 -1.94 -21.11 12.05
CA ALA A 259 -3.38 -20.78 12.10
C ALA A 259 -4.13 -21.60 11.04
N PRO A 260 -5.24 -22.31 11.37
CA PRO A 260 -5.92 -23.28 10.48
C PRO A 260 -6.40 -22.79 9.11
N ARG A 261 -6.24 -21.51 8.77
CA ARG A 261 -6.56 -20.90 7.46
C ARG A 261 -5.70 -19.67 7.12
N CYS A 262 -4.77 -19.31 7.99
CA CYS A 262 -4.05 -18.03 7.92
C CYS A 262 -2.64 -18.19 8.47
N GLY A 263 -1.98 -19.30 8.10
CA GLY A 263 -0.58 -19.45 8.45
C GLY A 263 0.22 -18.28 7.87
N SER A 264 1.29 -17.88 8.55
CA SER A 264 2.15 -16.80 8.06
C SER A 264 3.60 -17.10 8.40
N LEU A 265 4.49 -16.64 7.53
CA LEU A 265 5.92 -16.55 7.76
C LEU A 265 6.27 -15.08 8.00
N ARG A 266 7.04 -14.83 9.05
CA ARG A 266 7.61 -13.54 9.37
C ARG A 266 9.12 -13.67 9.53
N ILE A 267 9.85 -12.83 8.80
CA ILE A 267 11.29 -12.67 8.95
C ILE A 267 11.55 -11.19 9.22
N LEU A 268 12.05 -10.89 10.41
CA LEU A 268 12.15 -9.52 10.90
C LEU A 268 13.52 -9.28 11.52
N HIS A 269 14.25 -8.30 11.00
CA HIS A 269 15.50 -7.88 11.62
C HIS A 269 15.28 -7.47 13.10
N THR A 270 16.13 -7.94 14.01
CA THR A 270 15.99 -7.81 15.47
C THR A 270 15.87 -6.35 15.91
N SER A 271 16.66 -5.44 15.33
CA SER A 271 16.55 -4.01 15.62
C SER A 271 15.16 -3.41 15.29
N ILE A 272 14.46 -3.95 14.28
CA ILE A 272 13.10 -3.52 13.95
C ILE A 272 12.12 -4.04 15.00
N ARG A 273 12.29 -5.30 15.41
CA ARG A 273 11.50 -5.93 16.48
C ARG A 273 11.60 -5.14 17.78
N GLU A 274 12.82 -4.84 18.24
CA GLU A 274 13.05 -4.09 19.47
C GLU A 274 12.39 -2.70 19.43
N ARG A 275 12.46 -2.01 18.29
CA ARG A 275 11.78 -0.73 18.10
C ARG A 275 10.26 -0.89 18.23
N GLN A 276 9.66 -1.89 17.58
CA GLN A 276 8.23 -2.17 17.67
C GLN A 276 7.79 -2.51 19.10
N GLU A 277 8.60 -3.26 19.85
CA GLU A 277 8.33 -3.60 21.25
C GLU A 277 8.42 -2.38 22.17
N ARG A 278 9.40 -1.49 21.96
CA ARG A 278 9.49 -0.21 22.69
C ARG A 278 8.28 0.67 22.44
N GLU A 279 7.86 0.83 21.19
CA GLU A 279 6.67 1.61 20.81
C GLU A 279 5.40 1.06 21.47
N ARG A 280 5.26 -0.26 21.59
CA ARG A 280 4.13 -0.89 22.27
C ARG A 280 4.09 -0.66 23.78
N ARG A 281 5.24 -0.47 24.44
CA ARG A 281 5.30 -0.20 25.89
C ARG A 281 5.00 1.25 26.26
N THR A 282 5.08 2.15 25.28
CA THR A 282 4.84 3.60 25.49
C THR A 282 3.40 4.05 25.24
N VAL A 283 2.54 3.16 24.76
CA VAL A 283 1.11 3.40 24.50
C VAL A 283 0.30 2.82 25.64
#